data_AF-A0A5Q4G2T6-F1
#
_entry.id   AF-A0A5Q4G2T6-F1
#
_cell.length_a   1.000
_cell.length_b   1.000
_cell.length_c   1.000
_cell.angle_alpha   90.00
_cell.angle_beta   90.00
_cell.angle_gamma   90.00
#
_symmetry.space_group_name_H-M   'P 1'
#
loop_
_entity.id
_entity.type
_entity.pdbx_description
1 polymer ?
#
loop_
_entity_poly.entity_id
_entity_poly.type
_entity_poly.pdbx_seq_one_letter_code
_entity_poly.pdbx_strand_id
1 'polypeptide(L)'
;MALGGLDIPLLGRLEGIEATLTQRSGGAPSLLVDGVLGAPFRIDGTLAPFDLRAVGRGLQLALPFLFVGNAVLDADLRARLDDGLVLSGNIDASSVRVDLGARAAAVPGEPGAPPPLSASERAARRAAQSLVVFDQIRIVAPQRVTISETLGSAEAAFDLTLTGSVAEPLLQGNATALRGTFRFSGRDFELVRADARFDPSQGVLPRISVVARSTFEKARVVVPGSAITFVTPPGPRFEVVLAFDADVTTDDDGDVNLDLVPSLTSDATIEVATVQNGLTAGARPLTDLELLGLIALGRLEPGGGGAFAGAVAQTALDTALDLLVVSELQAALSEALGIDLVEIRTTALTDLFDGSGDPFGVSLRFGGYLSDELFASYRVGTFDDAERAFAFTNEVLLTYDLGPVAFDLSGRLDFPIAGAGQPVPGVSAAVRYDISRSFALEAGVDLRTERQTARLGVTLRW
;
A
#
# COMPACT_ATOMS: atom_id res chain seq x y z
N MET A 1 -37.03 25.84 4.50
CA MET A 1 -36.89 24.37 4.54
C MET A 1 -36.33 23.93 3.20
N ALA A 2 -35.05 23.62 3.13
CA ALA A 2 -34.42 23.06 1.94
C ALA A 2 -33.62 21.84 2.40
N LEU A 3 -34.25 20.66 2.33
CA LEU A 3 -33.56 19.38 2.47
C LEU A 3 -32.78 19.16 1.17
N GLY A 4 -31.54 19.64 1.14
CA GLY A 4 -30.63 19.49 0.01
C GLY A 4 -29.37 18.78 0.44
N GLY A 5 -28.86 17.87 -0.40
CA GLY A 5 -27.47 17.44 -0.31
C GLY A 5 -26.58 18.48 -0.98
N LEU A 6 -25.43 18.79 -0.39
CA LEU A 6 -24.43 19.70 -0.95
C LEU A 6 -23.10 18.98 -1.03
N ASP A 7 -22.58 18.77 -2.24
CA ASP A 7 -21.20 18.34 -2.42
C ASP A 7 -20.27 19.53 -2.25
N ILE A 8 -19.46 19.52 -1.20
CA ILE A 8 -18.42 20.51 -0.99
C ILE A 8 -17.09 19.92 -1.47
N PRO A 9 -16.42 20.56 -2.45
CA PRO A 9 -15.06 20.19 -2.82
C PRO A 9 -14.17 20.14 -1.57
N LEU A 10 -13.41 19.06 -1.41
CA LEU A 10 -12.52 18.76 -0.26
C LEU A 10 -13.20 18.24 1.02
N LEU A 11 -14.51 18.39 1.22
CA LEU A 11 -15.20 17.91 2.43
C LEU A 11 -16.16 16.74 2.15
N GLY A 12 -16.55 16.55 0.88
CA GLY A 12 -17.47 15.50 0.46
C GLY A 12 -18.94 15.94 0.52
N ARG A 13 -19.84 14.97 0.56
CA ARG A 13 -21.28 15.20 0.52
C ARG A 13 -21.83 15.52 1.90
N LEU A 14 -22.41 16.70 2.03
CA LEU A 14 -23.21 17.10 3.19
C LEU A 14 -24.67 16.75 2.94
N GLU A 15 -25.32 16.21 3.96
CA GLU A 15 -26.73 15.83 3.89
C GLU A 15 -27.56 16.50 4.99
N GLY A 16 -28.88 16.55 4.77
CA GLY A 16 -29.83 17.01 5.79
C GLY A 16 -29.56 18.42 6.30
N ILE A 17 -29.07 19.31 5.43
CA ILE A 17 -28.69 20.67 5.82
C ILE A 17 -29.94 21.48 6.17
N GLU A 18 -30.02 21.93 7.40
CA GLU A 18 -31.03 22.85 7.88
C GLU A 18 -30.38 24.14 8.34
N ALA A 19 -30.66 25.24 7.66
CA ALA A 19 -30.12 26.56 7.99
C ALA A 19 -31.23 27.50 8.50
N THR A 20 -30.99 28.11 9.65
CA THR A 20 -31.82 29.16 10.23
C THR A 20 -31.02 30.46 10.30
N LEU A 21 -31.50 31.49 9.61
CA LEU A 21 -30.98 32.85 9.70
C LEU A 21 -31.88 33.64 10.63
N THR A 22 -31.31 34.26 11.67
CA THR A 22 -32.06 35.14 12.56
C THR A 22 -31.43 36.52 12.62
N GLN A 23 -32.27 37.56 12.60
CA GLN A 23 -31.84 38.94 12.77
C GLN A 23 -32.80 39.61 13.74
N ARG A 24 -32.35 39.83 14.98
CA ARG A 24 -33.12 40.62 15.96
C ARG A 24 -32.99 42.10 15.62
N SER A 25 -34.03 42.90 15.91
CA SER A 25 -34.01 44.35 15.66
C SER A 25 -32.79 45.01 16.31
N GLY A 26 -31.89 45.57 15.50
CA GLY A 26 -30.64 46.21 15.95
C GLY A 26 -29.49 45.26 16.31
N GLY A 27 -29.66 43.94 16.17
CA GLY A 27 -28.62 42.94 16.41
C GLY A 27 -27.91 42.48 15.14
N ALA A 28 -26.73 41.88 15.32
CA ALA A 28 -26.01 41.23 14.22
C ALA A 28 -26.82 40.05 13.64
N PRO A 29 -26.82 39.85 12.31
CA PRO A 29 -27.38 38.65 11.71
C PRO A 29 -26.62 37.42 12.21
N SER A 30 -27.34 36.40 12.67
CA SER A 30 -26.79 35.14 13.14
C SER A 30 -27.27 33.97 12.30
N LEU A 31 -26.40 32.99 12.14
CA LEU A 31 -26.62 31.77 11.39
C LEU A 31 -26.56 30.59 12.34
N LEU A 32 -27.51 29.67 12.21
CA LEU A 32 -27.45 28.32 12.76
C LEU A 32 -27.63 27.34 11.61
N VAL A 33 -26.70 26.41 11.44
CA VAL A 33 -26.80 25.32 10.47
C VAL A 33 -26.65 24.01 11.22
N ASP A 34 -27.56 23.08 11.01
CA ASP A 34 -27.43 21.69 11.40
C ASP A 34 -27.32 20.84 10.12
N GLY A 35 -26.58 19.73 10.17
CA GLY A 35 -26.44 18.84 9.02
C GLY A 35 -25.72 17.55 9.38
N VAL A 36 -25.45 16.72 8.36
CA VAL A 36 -24.77 15.44 8.51
C VAL A 36 -23.58 15.36 7.55
N LEU A 37 -22.42 14.97 8.07
CA LEU A 37 -21.19 14.64 7.35
C LEU A 37 -20.68 13.29 7.85
N GLY A 38 -21.36 12.21 7.44
CA GLY A 38 -21.27 10.88 8.06
C GLY A 38 -21.87 10.81 9.47
N ALA A 39 -21.72 11.89 10.26
CA ALA A 39 -22.32 12.11 11.56
C ALA A 39 -22.84 13.56 11.68
N PRO A 40 -23.71 13.86 12.67
CA PRO A 40 -24.25 15.20 12.84
C PRO A 40 -23.19 16.26 13.14
N PHE A 41 -23.32 17.43 12.51
CA PHE A 41 -22.54 18.63 12.82
C PHE A 41 -23.47 19.83 13.03
N ARG A 42 -22.95 20.85 13.71
CA ARG A 42 -23.59 22.15 13.90
C ARG A 42 -22.62 23.27 13.57
N ILE A 43 -23.12 24.31 12.90
CA ILE A 43 -22.44 25.57 12.69
C ILE A 43 -23.28 26.68 13.32
N ASP A 44 -22.71 27.50 14.18
CA ASP A 44 -23.40 28.65 14.76
C ASP A 44 -22.50 29.88 14.86
N GLY A 45 -23.09 31.07 14.74
CA GLY A 45 -22.34 32.32 14.92
C GLY A 45 -22.98 33.53 14.26
N THR A 46 -22.17 34.56 14.00
CA THR A 46 -22.59 35.83 13.41
C THR A 46 -22.06 35.99 11.98
N LEU A 47 -22.83 36.68 11.14
CA LEU A 47 -22.43 36.99 9.75
C LEU A 47 -21.86 38.40 9.60
N ALA A 48 -22.08 39.27 10.59
CA ALA A 48 -21.51 40.63 10.64
C ALA A 48 -21.26 41.08 12.10
N PRO A 49 -20.01 41.02 12.60
CA PRO A 49 -18.82 40.48 11.93
C PRO A 49 -18.97 38.98 11.64
N PHE A 50 -18.29 38.50 10.59
CA PHE A 50 -18.32 37.08 10.23
C PHE A 50 -17.47 36.28 11.21
N ASP A 51 -18.14 35.44 11.98
CA ASP A 51 -17.54 34.60 13.02
C ASP A 51 -18.45 33.40 13.25
N LEU A 52 -18.08 32.25 12.70
CA LEU A 52 -18.83 31.01 12.79
C LEU A 52 -18.00 29.96 13.53
N ARG A 53 -18.65 29.17 14.37
CA ARG A 53 -18.07 27.98 14.99
C ARG A 53 -18.75 26.74 14.44
N ALA A 54 -17.97 25.77 13.99
CA ALA A 54 -18.44 24.47 13.54
C ALA A 54 -17.99 23.39 14.53
N VAL A 55 -18.93 22.60 15.04
CA VAL A 55 -18.67 21.50 15.96
C VAL A 55 -19.33 20.23 15.44
N GLY A 56 -18.61 19.11 15.52
CA GLY A 56 -19.14 17.80 15.17
C GLY A 56 -18.33 16.67 15.81
N ARG A 57 -18.95 15.50 15.96
CA ARG A 57 -18.31 14.30 16.52
C ARG A 57 -18.52 13.10 15.63
N GLY A 58 -17.47 12.30 15.45
CA GLY A 58 -17.47 11.15 14.55
C GLY A 58 -17.72 11.51 13.08
N LEU A 59 -17.32 12.72 12.67
CA LEU A 59 -17.43 13.20 11.30
C LEU A 59 -16.59 12.33 10.38
N GLN A 60 -17.10 12.05 9.19
CA GLN A 60 -16.40 11.25 8.18
C GLN A 60 -16.01 12.11 7.00
N LEU A 61 -14.72 12.09 6.64
CA LEU A 61 -14.19 12.93 5.57
C LEU A 61 -13.01 12.29 4.86
N ALA A 62 -12.83 12.69 3.60
CA ALA A 62 -11.66 12.40 2.79
C ALA A 62 -10.95 13.72 2.48
N LEU A 63 -9.63 13.78 2.70
CA LEU A 63 -8.79 14.94 2.39
C LEU A 63 -7.62 14.49 1.51
N PRO A 64 -7.85 14.23 0.20
CA PRO A 64 -6.81 13.70 -0.69
C PRO A 64 -5.58 14.62 -0.81
N PHE A 65 -5.77 15.93 -0.63
CA PHE A 65 -4.66 16.90 -0.62
C PHE A 65 -3.71 16.76 0.58
N LEU A 66 -4.14 16.05 1.63
CA LEU A 66 -3.32 15.64 2.77
C LEU A 66 -3.04 14.12 2.76
N PHE A 67 -3.26 13.45 1.62
CA PHE A 67 -3.14 11.99 1.49
C PHE A 67 -4.06 11.22 2.43
N VAL A 68 -5.21 11.78 2.81
CA VAL A 68 -6.20 11.11 3.67
C VAL A 68 -7.33 10.60 2.80
N GLY A 69 -7.36 9.28 2.57
CA GLY A 69 -8.46 8.64 1.85
C GLY A 69 -9.75 8.59 2.68
N ASN A 70 -9.63 8.39 4.00
CA ASN A 70 -10.76 8.41 4.93
C ASN A 70 -10.30 8.77 6.35
N ALA A 71 -11.06 9.60 7.06
CA ALA A 71 -10.88 9.86 8.48
C ALA A 71 -12.21 9.91 9.23
N VAL A 72 -12.19 9.48 10.48
CA VAL A 72 -13.27 9.66 11.47
C VAL A 72 -12.76 10.56 12.58
N LEU A 73 -13.37 11.73 12.77
CA LEU A 73 -12.85 12.74 13.69
C LEU A 73 -13.92 13.55 14.41
N ASP A 74 -13.52 14.12 15.54
CA ASP A 74 -14.24 15.16 16.25
C ASP A 74 -13.60 16.50 15.89
N ALA A 75 -14.42 17.52 15.60
CA ALA A 75 -13.96 18.82 15.18
C ALA A 75 -14.60 19.93 16.03
N ASP A 76 -13.79 20.92 16.39
CA ASP A 76 -14.22 22.20 16.94
C ASP A 76 -13.44 23.30 16.23
N LEU A 77 -14.03 23.83 15.17
CA LEU A 77 -13.42 24.77 14.25
C LEU A 77 -14.11 26.12 14.33
N ARG A 78 -13.36 27.19 14.07
CA ARG A 78 -13.86 28.55 14.01
C ARG A 78 -13.41 29.19 12.71
N ALA A 79 -14.34 29.86 12.04
CA ALA A 79 -14.15 30.57 10.79
C ALA A 79 -14.41 32.07 11.01
N ARG A 80 -13.41 32.90 10.74
CA ARG A 80 -13.48 34.37 10.85
C ARG A 80 -13.11 35.00 9.52
N LEU A 81 -13.67 36.16 9.21
CA LEU A 81 -13.30 36.94 8.03
C LEU A 81 -12.33 38.06 8.43
N ASP A 82 -11.09 37.99 7.95
CA ASP A 82 -10.01 38.96 8.21
C ASP A 82 -9.08 39.01 6.98
N ASP A 83 -9.34 39.93 6.04
CA ASP A 83 -8.76 39.99 4.68
C ASP A 83 -8.88 38.71 3.82
N GLY A 84 -9.41 37.63 4.40
CA GLY A 84 -9.69 36.30 3.87
C GLY A 84 -10.44 35.47 4.92
N LEU A 85 -10.76 34.22 4.61
CA LEU A 85 -11.41 33.29 5.53
C LEU A 85 -10.35 32.59 6.39
N VAL A 86 -10.27 32.93 7.67
CA VAL A 86 -9.33 32.34 8.64
C VAL A 86 -10.01 31.21 9.39
N LEU A 87 -9.44 30.01 9.33
CA LEU A 87 -9.89 28.79 9.98
C LEU A 87 -8.95 28.42 11.13
N SER A 88 -9.46 28.29 12.35
CA SER A 88 -8.69 27.89 13.54
C SER A 88 -9.44 26.84 14.35
N GLY A 89 -8.77 26.08 15.22
CA GLY A 89 -9.46 25.16 16.13
C GLY A 89 -8.73 23.85 16.37
N ASN A 90 -9.49 22.82 16.76
CA ASN A 90 -8.95 21.52 17.11
C ASN A 90 -9.69 20.41 16.36
N ILE A 91 -8.94 19.37 16.02
CA ILE A 91 -9.39 18.14 15.40
C ILE A 91 -8.81 16.97 16.20
N ASP A 92 -9.69 16.11 16.72
CA ASP A 92 -9.32 14.87 17.38
C ASP A 92 -9.75 13.70 16.48
N ALA A 93 -8.79 13.12 15.76
CA ALA A 93 -9.04 12.01 14.85
C ALA A 93 -8.96 10.67 15.57
N SER A 94 -10.04 9.88 15.43
CA SER A 94 -10.18 8.56 16.05
C SER A 94 -9.68 7.42 15.15
N SER A 95 -9.74 7.64 13.83
CA SER A 95 -9.12 6.77 12.83
C SER A 95 -8.80 7.58 11.58
N VAL A 96 -7.63 7.33 10.99
CA VAL A 96 -7.20 7.95 9.74
C VAL A 96 -6.62 6.86 8.85
N ARG A 97 -7.10 6.76 7.62
CA ARG A 97 -6.47 5.97 6.56
C ARG A 97 -5.71 6.93 5.65
N VAL A 98 -4.38 6.80 5.70
CA VAL A 98 -3.50 7.47 4.75
C VAL A 98 -3.49 6.67 3.47
N ASP A 99 -3.59 7.36 2.35
CA ASP A 99 -3.54 6.83 0.99
C ASP A 99 -2.68 7.78 0.15
N LEU A 100 -1.43 7.38 -0.10
CA LEU A 100 -0.48 8.19 -0.87
C LEU A 100 -0.85 8.23 -2.37
N GLY A 101 -1.59 7.24 -2.87
CA GLY A 101 -2.08 7.17 -4.26
C GLY A 101 -3.33 8.01 -4.51
N ALA A 102 -4.07 8.41 -3.47
CA ALA A 102 -5.31 9.19 -3.60
C ALA A 102 -5.14 10.55 -4.30
N ARG A 103 -3.92 11.11 -4.36
CA ARG A 103 -3.66 12.37 -5.07
C ARG A 103 -3.55 12.20 -6.59
N ALA A 104 -3.14 11.01 -7.04
CA ALA A 104 -2.95 10.66 -8.45
C ALA A 104 -4.27 10.34 -9.19
N ALA A 105 -5.38 10.13 -8.47
CA ALA A 105 -6.67 9.70 -9.02
C ALA A 105 -7.44 10.76 -9.84
N ALA A 106 -6.78 11.80 -10.37
CA ALA A 106 -7.35 12.72 -11.35
C ALA A 106 -6.69 12.51 -12.72
N VAL A 107 -6.80 11.29 -13.25
CA VAL A 107 -6.20 10.92 -14.54
C VAL A 107 -6.99 11.58 -15.68
N PRO A 108 -6.35 12.44 -16.52
CA PRO A 108 -7.02 13.05 -17.65
C PRO A 108 -7.29 12.00 -18.73
N GLY A 109 -8.55 11.62 -18.95
CA GLY A 109 -8.92 10.73 -20.06
C GLY A 109 -10.06 9.75 -19.81
N GLU A 110 -10.51 9.56 -18.56
CA GLU A 110 -11.67 8.74 -18.28
C GLU A 110 -12.98 9.35 -18.84
N PRO A 111 -13.92 8.53 -19.35
CA PRO A 111 -15.24 9.01 -19.78
C PRO A 111 -16.03 9.58 -18.60
N GLY A 112 -15.97 10.90 -18.42
CA GLY A 112 -16.61 11.61 -17.30
C GLY A 112 -15.64 12.41 -16.44
N ALA A 113 -14.32 12.28 -16.65
CA ALA A 113 -13.34 13.15 -16.00
C ALA A 113 -13.56 14.60 -16.43
N PRO A 114 -13.67 15.56 -15.49
CA PRO A 114 -13.78 16.96 -15.84
C PRO A 114 -12.56 17.37 -16.69
N PRO A 115 -12.75 18.18 -17.75
CA PRO A 115 -11.64 18.59 -18.61
C PRO A 115 -10.53 19.23 -17.78
N PRO A 116 -9.25 18.99 -18.13
CA PRO A 116 -8.13 19.58 -17.40
C PRO A 116 -8.25 21.10 -17.41
N LEU A 117 -8.10 21.71 -16.23
CA LEU A 117 -8.25 23.15 -16.05
C LEU A 117 -7.21 23.92 -16.88
N SER A 118 -7.66 24.96 -17.58
CA SER A 118 -6.75 25.89 -18.24
C SER A 118 -5.78 26.53 -17.24
N ALA A 119 -4.64 27.02 -17.73
CA ALA A 119 -3.65 27.68 -16.87
C ALA A 119 -4.25 28.89 -16.12
N SER A 120 -5.16 29.64 -16.74
CA SER A 120 -5.88 30.75 -16.10
C SER A 120 -6.86 30.28 -15.03
N GLU A 121 -7.58 29.18 -15.26
CA GLU A 121 -8.48 28.60 -14.26
C GLU A 121 -7.72 28.02 -13.07
N ARG A 122 -6.56 27.40 -13.29
CA ARG A 122 -5.65 26.95 -12.23
C ARG A 122 -5.14 28.13 -11.39
N ALA A 123 -4.71 29.21 -12.05
CA ALA A 123 -4.24 30.41 -11.37
C ALA A 123 -5.37 31.07 -10.54
N ALA A 124 -6.57 31.20 -11.11
CA ALA A 124 -7.73 31.74 -10.41
C ALA A 124 -8.15 30.87 -9.22
N ARG A 125 -8.13 29.53 -9.38
CA ARG A 125 -8.39 28.58 -8.30
C ARG A 125 -7.37 28.71 -7.17
N ARG A 126 -6.07 28.76 -7.51
CA ARG A 126 -5.00 28.93 -6.52
C ARG A 126 -5.16 30.25 -5.76
N ALA A 127 -5.45 31.35 -6.47
CA ALA A 127 -5.73 32.65 -5.84
C ALA A 127 -6.93 32.60 -4.88
N ALA A 128 -8.02 31.92 -5.26
CA ALA A 128 -9.18 31.73 -4.38
C ALA A 128 -8.84 30.85 -3.16
N GLN A 129 -8.04 29.81 -3.33
CA GLN A 129 -7.57 28.94 -2.25
C GLN A 129 -6.62 29.67 -1.29
N SER A 130 -5.83 30.64 -1.77
CA SER A 130 -4.99 31.49 -0.93
C SER A 130 -5.78 32.41 0.00
N LEU A 131 -7.06 32.68 -0.30
CA LEU A 131 -7.94 33.47 0.58
C LEU A 131 -8.45 32.67 1.78
N VAL A 132 -8.30 31.34 1.79
CA VAL A 132 -8.66 30.49 2.93
C VAL A 132 -7.39 30.09 3.66
N VAL A 133 -7.24 30.58 4.89
CA VAL A 133 -6.02 30.49 5.68
C VAL A 133 -6.27 29.62 6.91
N PHE A 134 -5.32 28.75 7.23
CA PHE A 134 -5.31 27.96 8.45
C PHE A 134 -4.49 28.70 9.53
N ASP A 135 -5.14 29.05 10.62
CA ASP A 135 -4.56 29.67 11.81
C ASP A 135 -4.51 28.65 12.95
N GLN A 136 -3.42 27.88 12.97
CA GLN A 136 -3.10 26.90 14.00
C GLN A 136 -4.20 25.89 14.28
N ILE A 137 -4.63 25.14 13.26
CA ILE A 137 -5.53 24.00 13.49
C ILE A 137 -4.71 22.86 14.08
N ARG A 138 -4.96 22.51 15.35
CA ARG A 138 -4.30 21.37 16.00
C ARG A 138 -5.04 20.08 15.64
N ILE A 139 -4.29 19.09 15.20
CA ILE A 139 -4.81 17.79 14.73
C ILE A 139 -4.11 16.70 15.54
N VAL A 140 -4.87 15.97 16.34
CA VAL A 140 -4.33 14.90 17.19
C VAL A 140 -4.98 13.58 16.81
N ALA A 141 -4.17 12.54 16.64
CA ALA A 141 -4.64 11.17 16.55
C ALA A 141 -3.79 10.31 17.50
N PRO A 142 -4.29 9.96 18.70
CA PRO A 142 -3.48 9.24 19.68
C PRO A 142 -3.23 7.77 19.33
N GLN A 143 -4.01 7.20 18.39
CA GLN A 143 -3.91 5.81 17.94
C GLN A 143 -4.68 5.62 16.61
N ARG A 144 -4.55 4.44 15.98
CA ARG A 144 -5.37 4.02 14.82
C ARG A 144 -5.25 4.89 13.57
N VAL A 145 -4.09 5.52 13.36
CA VAL A 145 -3.71 6.03 12.04
C VAL A 145 -3.14 4.86 11.26
N THR A 146 -3.91 4.32 10.32
CA THR A 146 -3.47 3.19 9.50
C THR A 146 -2.87 3.69 8.20
N ILE A 147 -1.64 3.30 7.95
CA ILE A 147 -0.92 3.52 6.70
C ILE A 147 -0.74 2.14 6.08
N SER A 148 -1.17 1.96 4.84
CA SER A 148 -1.06 0.67 4.14
C SER A 148 -0.60 0.93 2.72
N GLU A 149 0.67 0.61 2.47
CA GLU A 149 1.36 0.85 1.22
C GLU A 149 1.97 -0.46 0.71
N THR A 150 2.39 -0.48 -0.55
CA THR A 150 3.07 -1.66 -1.15
C THR A 150 4.31 -2.06 -0.36
N LEU A 151 5.01 -1.08 0.21
CA LEU A 151 6.23 -1.26 1.01
C LEU A 151 5.97 -1.64 2.47
N GLY A 152 4.72 -1.67 2.95
CA GLY A 152 4.46 -2.05 4.34
C GLY A 152 3.16 -1.50 4.91
N SER A 153 2.95 -1.79 6.19
CA SER A 153 1.79 -1.27 6.92
C SER A 153 2.23 -0.79 8.30
N ALA A 154 1.62 0.28 8.77
CA ALA A 154 1.88 0.83 10.09
C ALA A 154 0.61 1.35 10.75
N GLU A 155 0.53 1.20 12.06
CA GLU A 155 -0.37 1.97 12.91
C GLU A 155 0.43 3.05 13.61
N ALA A 156 0.00 4.30 13.50
CA ALA A 156 0.69 5.46 14.04
C ALA A 156 -0.21 6.29 14.97
N ALA A 157 0.46 7.17 15.71
CA ALA A 157 -0.13 8.30 16.41
C ALA A 157 0.52 9.59 15.90
N PHE A 158 -0.21 10.70 15.92
CA PHE A 158 0.35 12.00 15.55
C PHE A 158 -0.21 13.16 16.38
N ASP A 159 0.58 14.22 16.47
CA ASP A 159 0.20 15.54 16.97
C ASP A 159 0.76 16.57 16.00
N LEU A 160 -0.13 17.15 15.20
CA LEU A 160 0.19 18.02 14.08
C LEU A 160 -0.50 19.37 14.25
N THR A 161 0.10 20.40 13.68
CA THR A 161 -0.51 21.73 13.54
C THR A 161 -0.52 22.10 12.07
N LEU A 162 -1.70 22.42 11.55
CA LEU A 162 -1.90 22.91 10.20
C LEU A 162 -1.96 24.44 10.19
N THR A 163 -1.13 25.03 9.34
CA THR A 163 -1.04 26.47 9.08
C THR A 163 -0.94 26.73 7.57
N GLY A 164 -0.78 27.99 7.17
CA GLY A 164 -0.66 28.36 5.75
C GLY A 164 -2.03 28.57 5.12
N SER A 165 -2.17 28.28 3.83
CA SER A 165 -3.45 28.43 3.11
C SER A 165 -3.91 27.11 2.50
N VAL A 166 -5.14 27.05 1.99
CA VAL A 166 -5.59 25.88 1.22
C VAL A 166 -4.72 25.66 -0.03
N ALA A 167 -4.17 26.73 -0.61
CA ALA A 167 -3.27 26.64 -1.76
C ALA A 167 -1.88 26.12 -1.40
N GLU A 168 -1.39 26.51 -0.22
CA GLU A 168 -0.05 26.22 0.29
C GLU A 168 -0.15 25.84 1.78
N PRO A 169 -0.63 24.62 2.06
CA PRO A 169 -0.77 24.13 3.43
C PRO A 169 0.60 23.79 4.02
N LEU A 170 0.78 24.10 5.29
CA LEU A 170 2.02 23.87 6.04
C LEU A 170 1.69 23.02 7.27
N LEU A 171 2.31 21.85 7.38
CA LEU A 171 2.21 20.98 8.53
C LEU A 171 3.45 21.08 9.40
N GLN A 172 3.23 21.05 10.71
CA GLN A 172 4.28 20.99 11.72
C GLN A 172 3.91 19.95 12.76
N GLY A 173 4.89 19.16 13.21
CA GLY A 173 4.70 18.21 14.29
C GLY A 173 5.32 16.86 13.96
N ASN A 174 4.89 15.83 14.69
CA ASN A 174 5.43 14.49 14.53
C ASN A 174 4.31 13.45 14.43
N ALA A 175 4.56 12.41 13.65
CA ALA A 175 3.85 11.14 13.70
C ALA A 175 4.83 10.03 14.09
N THR A 176 4.42 9.13 14.97
CA THR A 176 5.24 8.01 15.43
C THR A 176 4.47 6.72 15.23
N ALA A 177 5.11 5.74 14.59
CA ALA A 177 4.55 4.41 14.46
C ALA A 177 4.52 3.70 15.81
N LEU A 178 3.36 3.14 16.15
CA LEU A 178 3.13 2.32 17.33
C LEU A 178 3.50 0.86 17.08
N ARG A 179 3.26 0.40 15.84
CA ARG A 179 3.56 -0.95 15.35
C ARG A 179 3.43 -1.01 13.84
N GLY A 180 4.01 -2.04 13.24
CA GLY A 180 3.80 -2.34 11.83
C GLY A 180 4.92 -3.19 11.24
N THR A 181 4.91 -3.28 9.92
CA THR A 181 5.86 -4.06 9.14
C THR A 181 6.33 -3.25 7.94
N PHE A 182 7.62 -3.35 7.64
CA PHE A 182 8.22 -2.80 6.43
C PHE A 182 8.74 -3.92 5.57
N ARG A 183 8.51 -3.86 4.26
CA ARG A 183 8.95 -4.85 3.29
C ARG A 183 10.11 -4.30 2.48
N PHE A 184 11.25 -4.97 2.56
CA PHE A 184 12.45 -4.63 1.83
C PHE A 184 12.95 -5.84 1.06
N SER A 185 13.10 -5.70 -0.26
CA SER A 185 13.55 -6.79 -1.16
C SER A 185 12.76 -8.09 -0.94
N GLY A 186 11.43 -7.97 -0.87
CA GLY A 186 10.51 -9.10 -0.67
C GLY A 186 10.48 -9.70 0.74
N ARG A 187 11.23 -9.13 1.70
CA ARG A 187 11.30 -9.61 3.08
C ARG A 187 10.65 -8.65 4.05
N ASP A 188 9.86 -9.19 4.97
CA ASP A 188 9.23 -8.40 6.02
C ASP A 188 10.19 -8.17 7.20
N PHE A 189 10.19 -6.93 7.66
CA PHE A 189 10.85 -6.44 8.86
C PHE A 189 9.77 -5.90 9.80
N GLU A 190 9.81 -6.30 11.07
CA GLU A 190 8.99 -5.74 12.13
C GLU A 190 9.50 -4.34 12.48
N LEU A 191 8.62 -3.34 12.50
CA LEU A 191 8.98 -1.98 12.90
C LEU A 191 9.40 -1.96 14.37
N VAL A 192 10.61 -1.48 14.63
CA VAL A 192 11.10 -1.17 15.98
C VAL A 192 10.80 0.27 16.33
N ARG A 193 11.03 1.17 15.38
CA ARG A 193 10.77 2.61 15.49
C ARG A 193 10.52 3.18 14.10
N ALA A 194 9.51 4.01 13.96
CA ALA A 194 9.41 4.88 12.80
C ALA A 194 8.83 6.23 13.22
N ASP A 195 9.49 7.30 12.82
CA ASP A 195 9.07 8.68 13.09
C ASP A 195 8.98 9.45 11.78
N ALA A 196 7.90 10.19 11.59
CA ALA A 196 7.72 11.15 10.52
C ALA A 196 7.65 12.55 11.13
N ARG A 197 8.57 13.44 10.73
CA ARG A 197 8.66 14.81 11.21
C ARG A 197 8.22 15.77 10.12
N PHE A 198 7.21 16.57 10.42
CA PHE A 198 6.69 17.62 9.55
C PHE A 198 7.33 18.95 9.92
N ASP A 199 7.94 19.59 8.92
CA ASP A 199 8.53 20.91 9.03
C ASP A 199 7.83 21.85 8.05
N PRO A 200 7.40 23.06 8.47
CA PRO A 200 6.73 24.00 7.58
C PRO A 200 7.51 24.33 6.30
N SER A 201 8.85 24.20 6.30
CA SER A 201 9.67 24.42 5.10
C SER A 201 9.43 23.39 3.98
N GLN A 202 8.84 22.23 4.29
CA GLN A 202 8.50 21.16 3.35
C GLN A 202 6.98 21.06 3.07
N GLY A 203 6.21 22.07 3.49
CA GLY A 203 4.76 22.06 3.30
C GLY A 203 4.08 20.95 4.09
N VAL A 204 3.49 19.98 3.39
CA VAL A 204 2.79 18.83 3.99
C VAL A 204 3.59 17.53 3.97
N LEU A 205 4.81 17.54 3.41
CA LEU A 205 5.63 16.35 3.26
C LEU A 205 6.52 16.16 4.50
N PRO A 206 6.61 14.94 5.06
CA PRO A 206 7.47 14.67 6.21
C PRO A 206 8.88 14.23 5.81
N ARG A 207 9.81 14.34 6.76
CA ARG A 207 11.03 13.53 6.81
C ARG A 207 10.79 12.29 7.64
N ILE A 208 11.14 11.12 7.12
CA ILE A 208 10.86 9.83 7.75
C ILE A 208 12.18 9.21 8.24
N SER A 209 12.18 8.66 9.45
CA SER A 209 13.28 7.86 9.99
C SER A 209 12.73 6.52 10.45
N VAL A 210 13.28 5.41 9.95
CA VAL A 210 12.78 4.06 10.20
C VAL A 210 13.90 3.18 10.71
N VAL A 211 13.57 2.37 11.72
CA VAL A 211 14.34 1.23 12.20
C VAL A 211 13.42 0.03 12.28
N ALA A 212 13.77 -1.03 11.56
CA ALA A 212 12.99 -2.26 11.48
C ALA A 212 13.92 -3.47 11.62
N ARG A 213 13.40 -4.60 12.10
CA ARG A 213 14.19 -5.81 12.36
C ARG A 213 13.58 -7.04 11.73
N SER A 214 14.43 -7.96 11.30
CA SER A 214 14.03 -9.29 10.85
C SER A 214 14.90 -10.35 11.53
N THR A 215 14.31 -11.50 11.86
CA THR A 215 15.00 -12.58 12.56
C THR A 215 15.23 -13.76 11.62
N PHE A 216 16.46 -14.27 11.61
CA PHE A 216 16.88 -15.36 10.73
C PHE A 216 17.24 -16.61 11.54
N GLU A 217 16.92 -17.79 10.99
CA GLU A 217 17.37 -19.07 11.53
C GLU A 217 18.71 -19.47 10.90
N LYS A 218 19.74 -19.64 11.72
CA LYS A 218 21.10 -19.95 11.27
C LYS A 218 21.17 -21.18 10.38
N ALA A 219 20.41 -22.22 10.72
CA ALA A 219 20.38 -23.46 9.96
C ALA A 219 19.77 -23.31 8.56
N ARG A 220 18.95 -22.28 8.32
CA ARG A 220 18.29 -22.04 7.03
C ARG A 220 19.12 -21.16 6.10
N VAL A 221 19.98 -20.31 6.66
CA VAL A 221 20.76 -19.34 5.88
C VAL A 221 22.11 -19.89 5.45
N VAL A 222 22.60 -20.96 6.07
CA VAL A 222 23.91 -21.57 5.76
C VAL A 222 23.73 -22.59 4.65
N VAL A 223 24.45 -22.42 3.55
CA VAL A 223 24.49 -23.40 2.47
C VAL A 223 25.21 -24.67 2.94
N PRO A 224 24.66 -25.88 2.71
CA PRO A 224 25.34 -27.13 3.02
C PRO A 224 26.74 -27.19 2.39
N GLY A 225 27.75 -27.48 3.21
CA GLY A 225 29.16 -27.53 2.77
C GLY A 225 29.90 -26.19 2.81
N SER A 226 29.24 -25.10 3.23
CA SER A 226 29.94 -23.82 3.46
C SER A 226 30.84 -23.86 4.69
N ALA A 227 31.92 -23.07 4.66
CA ALA A 227 32.89 -22.95 5.75
C ALA A 227 32.48 -21.94 6.84
N ILE A 228 31.20 -21.56 6.88
CA ILE A 228 30.67 -20.53 7.78
C ILE A 228 30.15 -21.18 9.05
N THR A 229 30.63 -20.71 10.21
CA THR A 229 30.08 -21.06 11.52
C THR A 229 29.66 -19.79 12.26
N PHE A 230 28.47 -19.77 12.87
CA PHE A 230 28.05 -18.63 13.69
C PHE A 230 28.68 -18.70 15.08
N VAL A 231 29.34 -17.61 15.49
CA VAL A 231 29.95 -17.45 16.82
C VAL A 231 28.96 -16.77 17.77
N THR A 232 28.29 -15.71 17.31
CA THR A 232 27.37 -14.86 18.08
C THR A 232 26.17 -14.51 17.19
N PRO A 233 24.98 -14.26 17.74
CA PRO A 233 24.54 -14.50 19.14
C PRO A 233 24.50 -15.99 19.49
N PRO A 234 24.40 -16.41 20.77
CA PRO A 234 24.11 -17.81 21.09
C PRO A 234 22.70 -18.22 20.60
N GLY A 235 22.49 -19.51 20.41
CA GLY A 235 21.18 -20.05 20.00
C GLY A 235 20.97 -20.13 18.48
N PRO A 236 19.75 -20.49 18.03
CA PRO A 236 19.48 -20.86 16.64
C PRO A 236 19.21 -19.66 15.72
N ARG A 237 19.10 -18.45 16.26
CA ARG A 237 18.65 -17.25 15.53
C ARG A 237 19.62 -16.10 15.66
N PHE A 238 19.53 -15.15 14.75
CA PHE A 238 20.22 -13.86 14.78
C PHE A 238 19.32 -12.79 14.13
N GLU A 239 19.61 -11.52 14.37
CA GLU A 239 18.81 -10.40 13.91
C GLU A 239 19.55 -9.61 12.82
N VAL A 240 18.77 -9.09 11.87
CA VAL A 240 19.20 -8.09 10.90
C VAL A 240 18.32 -6.87 11.09
N VAL A 241 18.96 -5.72 11.31
CA VAL A 241 18.31 -4.42 11.48
C VAL A 241 18.49 -3.63 10.19
N LEU A 242 17.36 -3.18 9.65
CA LEU A 242 17.29 -2.21 8.57
C LEU A 242 17.01 -0.84 9.18
N ALA A 243 17.84 0.15 8.84
CA ALA A 243 17.62 1.54 9.21
C ALA A 243 17.79 2.45 8.00
N PHE A 244 16.90 3.42 7.85
CA PHE A 244 16.99 4.43 6.81
C PHE A 244 16.34 5.74 7.25
N ASP A 245 16.85 6.83 6.70
CA ASP A 245 16.15 8.11 6.65
C ASP A 245 15.67 8.32 5.21
N ALA A 246 14.48 8.92 5.07
CA ALA A 246 13.87 9.21 3.79
C ALA A 246 13.31 10.63 3.73
N ASP A 247 13.58 11.30 2.62
CA ASP A 247 12.93 12.55 2.25
C ASP A 247 11.77 12.24 1.30
N VAL A 248 10.56 12.69 1.67
CA VAL A 248 9.39 12.58 0.81
C VAL A 248 9.33 13.81 -0.10
N THR A 249 9.31 13.57 -1.40
CA THR A 249 9.21 14.61 -2.43
C THR A 249 8.02 14.33 -3.32
N THR A 250 7.58 15.35 -4.06
CA THR A 250 6.62 15.17 -5.16
C THR A 250 7.26 15.65 -6.46
N ASP A 251 7.02 14.95 -7.56
CA ASP A 251 7.39 15.44 -8.88
C ASP A 251 6.36 16.42 -9.46
N ASP A 252 6.56 16.81 -10.73
CA ASP A 252 5.72 17.77 -11.44
C ASP A 252 4.29 17.24 -11.70
N ASP A 253 4.12 15.91 -11.76
CA ASP A 253 2.83 15.24 -11.95
C ASP A 253 2.11 14.99 -10.60
N GLY A 254 2.83 15.20 -9.49
CA GLY A 254 2.31 15.12 -8.13
C GLY A 254 2.48 13.74 -7.49
N ASP A 255 3.23 12.86 -8.14
CA ASP A 255 3.56 11.53 -7.64
C ASP A 255 4.56 11.64 -6.50
N VAL A 256 4.37 10.78 -5.51
CA VAL A 256 5.16 10.79 -4.28
C VAL A 256 6.42 9.95 -4.48
N ASN A 257 7.57 10.59 -4.38
CA ASN A 257 8.89 9.97 -4.47
C ASN A 257 9.55 9.92 -3.10
N LEU A 258 10.02 8.72 -2.71
CA LEU A 258 10.83 8.52 -1.50
C LEU A 258 12.29 8.35 -1.92
N ASP A 259 13.13 9.33 -1.58
CA ASP A 259 14.58 9.15 -1.65
C ASP A 259 15.07 8.58 -0.33
N LEU A 260 15.67 7.37 -0.36
CA LEU A 260 16.10 6.66 0.84
C LEU A 260 17.48 6.02 0.66
N VAL A 261 18.27 6.04 1.74
CA VAL A 261 19.58 5.39 1.80
C VAL A 261 19.53 4.33 2.91
N PRO A 262 19.34 3.05 2.56
CA PRO A 262 19.19 2.00 3.56
C PRO A 262 20.55 1.53 4.09
N SER A 263 20.58 1.28 5.39
CA SER A 263 21.70 0.64 6.08
C SER A 263 21.23 -0.66 6.72
N LEU A 264 22.07 -1.69 6.60
CA LEU A 264 21.81 -3.01 7.15
C LEU A 264 22.89 -3.33 8.17
N THR A 265 22.46 -3.78 9.34
CA THR A 265 23.36 -4.24 10.40
C THR A 265 22.86 -5.55 10.97
N SER A 266 23.75 -6.32 11.58
CA SER A 266 23.38 -7.58 12.22
C SER A 266 24.17 -7.79 13.50
N ASP A 267 23.56 -8.48 14.46
CA ASP A 267 24.23 -8.95 15.67
C ASP A 267 25.07 -10.23 15.43
N ALA A 268 25.00 -10.80 14.23
CA ALA A 268 25.72 -12.02 13.90
C ALA A 268 27.22 -11.78 13.68
N THR A 269 28.02 -12.61 14.34
CA THR A 269 29.44 -12.79 14.04
C THR A 269 29.64 -14.19 13.50
N ILE A 270 30.32 -14.32 12.37
CA ILE A 270 30.65 -15.60 11.74
C ILE A 270 32.15 -15.86 11.80
N GLU A 271 32.52 -17.12 11.88
CA GLU A 271 33.87 -17.62 11.69
C GLU A 271 33.96 -18.33 10.34
N VAL A 272 34.94 -17.93 9.54
CA VAL A 272 35.21 -18.52 8.22
C VAL A 272 36.52 -19.29 8.28
N ALA A 273 36.46 -20.60 8.02
CA ALA A 273 37.60 -21.51 8.23
C ALA A 273 38.73 -21.37 7.19
N THR A 274 38.46 -20.82 6.00
CA THR A 274 39.43 -20.71 4.90
C THR A 274 39.38 -19.34 4.25
N VAL A 275 40.55 -18.80 3.86
CA VAL A 275 40.64 -17.59 3.04
C VAL A 275 39.99 -17.87 1.69
N GLN A 276 38.84 -17.24 1.42
CA GLN A 276 38.12 -17.31 0.15
C GLN A 276 37.83 -15.89 -0.33
N ASN A 277 38.12 -15.62 -1.61
CA ASN A 277 37.78 -14.37 -2.31
C ASN A 277 38.06 -13.08 -1.51
N GLY A 278 39.28 -12.94 -1.00
CA GLY A 278 39.71 -11.72 -0.30
C GLY A 278 39.25 -11.59 1.16
N LEU A 279 38.51 -12.57 1.70
CA LEU A 279 38.17 -12.62 3.12
C LEU A 279 39.28 -13.28 3.93
N THR A 280 39.68 -12.67 5.05
CA THR A 280 40.59 -13.28 6.02
C THR A 280 39.87 -14.35 6.83
N ALA A 281 40.51 -15.49 7.05
CA ALA A 281 40.02 -16.52 7.96
C ALA A 281 39.92 -15.98 9.39
N GLY A 282 38.90 -16.41 10.13
CA GLY A 282 38.64 -16.00 11.52
C GLY A 282 37.25 -15.41 11.74
N ALA A 283 37.00 -15.00 12.99
CA ALA A 283 35.72 -14.44 13.42
C ALA A 283 35.56 -12.97 13.02
N ARG A 284 34.45 -12.63 12.37
CA ARG A 284 34.12 -11.26 11.93
C ARG A 284 32.61 -11.03 11.81
N PRO A 285 32.13 -9.78 11.85
CA PRO A 285 30.74 -9.48 11.50
C PRO A 285 30.44 -9.81 10.03
N LEU A 286 29.15 -9.90 9.71
CA LEU A 286 28.66 -9.99 8.34
C LEU A 286 29.02 -8.70 7.58
N THR A 287 29.43 -8.84 6.33
CA THR A 287 29.67 -7.70 5.42
C THR A 287 28.36 -7.21 4.80
N ASP A 288 28.34 -5.97 4.31
CA ASP A 288 27.17 -5.39 3.65
C ASP A 288 26.67 -6.26 2.49
N LEU A 289 27.58 -6.83 1.69
CA LEU A 289 27.24 -7.74 0.59
C LEU A 289 26.61 -9.05 1.08
N GLU A 290 27.09 -9.59 2.20
CA GLU A 290 26.50 -10.78 2.82
C GLU A 290 25.11 -10.48 3.39
N LEU A 291 24.90 -9.30 3.96
CA LEU A 291 23.59 -8.85 4.46
C LEU A 291 22.60 -8.62 3.31
N LEU A 292 23.03 -7.98 2.23
CA LEU A 292 22.20 -7.81 1.03
C LEU A 292 21.85 -9.15 0.39
N GLY A 293 22.84 -10.03 0.21
CA GLY A 293 22.62 -11.39 -0.29
C GLY A 293 21.68 -12.21 0.60
N LEU A 294 21.84 -12.08 1.92
CA LEU A 294 20.96 -12.73 2.90
C LEU A 294 19.51 -12.27 2.78
N ILE A 295 19.27 -10.98 2.57
CA ILE A 295 17.90 -10.46 2.45
C ILE A 295 17.27 -10.92 1.14
N ALA A 296 17.98 -10.72 0.02
CA ALA A 296 17.49 -11.01 -1.31
C ALA A 296 17.32 -12.51 -1.58
N LEU A 297 18.27 -13.34 -1.14
CA LEU A 297 18.31 -14.78 -1.43
C LEU A 297 17.89 -15.65 -0.25
N GLY A 298 17.81 -15.10 0.96
CA GLY A 298 17.54 -15.86 2.18
C GLY A 298 18.71 -16.73 2.66
N ARG A 299 19.91 -16.60 2.06
CA ARG A 299 21.10 -17.40 2.38
C ARG A 299 22.39 -16.57 2.39
N LEU A 300 23.37 -17.02 3.17
CA LEU A 300 24.71 -16.44 3.27
C LEU A 300 25.65 -17.12 2.28
N GLU A 301 26.31 -16.31 1.46
CA GLU A 301 27.33 -16.74 0.50
C GLU A 301 28.69 -16.12 0.91
N PRO A 302 29.72 -16.92 1.25
CA PRO A 302 31.02 -16.39 1.66
C PRO A 302 31.79 -15.81 0.46
N GLY A 303 32.27 -14.57 0.59
CA GLY A 303 33.27 -14.01 -0.32
C GLY A 303 32.71 -13.44 -1.62
N GLY A 304 31.68 -12.58 -1.52
CA GLY A 304 30.96 -11.92 -2.62
C GLY A 304 31.76 -11.00 -3.56
N GLY A 305 33.07 -11.19 -3.73
CA GLY A 305 33.92 -10.45 -4.65
C GLY A 305 34.58 -11.36 -5.69
N GLY A 306 34.04 -11.40 -6.91
CA GLY A 306 34.75 -12.01 -8.05
C GLY A 306 33.87 -12.24 -9.27
N ALA A 307 32.72 -12.90 -9.07
CA ALA A 307 31.71 -13.13 -10.12
C ALA A 307 30.33 -12.52 -9.77
N PHE A 308 30.08 -12.27 -8.48
CA PHE A 308 28.81 -11.77 -7.94
C PHE A 308 28.62 -10.24 -8.04
N ALA A 309 29.68 -9.42 -8.12
CA ALA A 309 29.51 -7.96 -8.26
C ALA A 309 28.95 -7.55 -9.64
N GLY A 310 29.27 -8.31 -10.70
CA GLY A 310 28.67 -8.14 -12.02
C GLY A 310 27.30 -8.80 -12.13
N ALA A 311 27.17 -10.03 -11.60
CA ALA A 311 25.93 -10.80 -11.67
C ALA A 311 24.82 -10.26 -10.74
N VAL A 312 25.10 -9.74 -9.53
CA VAL A 312 24.08 -9.13 -8.66
C VAL A 312 23.71 -7.73 -9.13
N ALA A 313 24.65 -6.96 -9.69
CA ALA A 313 24.29 -5.69 -10.32
C ALA A 313 23.36 -5.88 -11.52
N GLN A 314 23.50 -6.98 -12.28
CA GLN A 314 22.57 -7.34 -13.35
C GLN A 314 21.31 -8.03 -12.83
N THR A 315 21.38 -9.04 -11.97
CA THR A 315 20.20 -9.78 -11.47
C THR A 315 19.35 -8.99 -10.47
N ALA A 316 19.92 -8.08 -9.66
CA ALA A 316 19.15 -7.18 -8.82
C ALA A 316 18.57 -6.00 -9.61
N LEU A 317 19.26 -5.52 -10.65
CA LEU A 317 18.69 -4.58 -11.63
C LEU A 317 17.61 -5.25 -12.47
N ASP A 318 17.75 -6.53 -12.82
CA ASP A 318 16.79 -7.32 -13.60
C ASP A 318 15.59 -7.75 -12.74
N THR A 319 15.78 -8.03 -11.44
CA THR A 319 14.65 -8.28 -10.51
C THR A 319 13.96 -6.97 -10.14
N ALA A 320 14.70 -5.86 -10.03
CA ALA A 320 14.12 -4.54 -9.84
C ALA A 320 13.45 -4.03 -11.12
N LEU A 321 13.95 -4.34 -12.32
CA LEU A 321 13.31 -4.02 -13.60
C LEU A 321 12.12 -4.95 -13.87
N ASP A 322 12.21 -6.25 -13.59
CA ASP A 322 11.06 -7.15 -13.69
C ASP A 322 9.98 -6.75 -12.68
N LEU A 323 10.33 -6.39 -11.43
CA LEU A 323 9.33 -5.94 -10.46
C LEU A 323 8.81 -4.54 -10.76
N LEU A 324 9.64 -3.58 -11.18
CA LEU A 324 9.22 -2.21 -11.47
C LEU A 324 8.45 -2.14 -12.80
N VAL A 325 8.99 -2.68 -13.89
CA VAL A 325 8.37 -2.64 -15.22
C VAL A 325 7.15 -3.55 -15.32
N VAL A 326 7.17 -4.75 -14.73
CA VAL A 326 5.99 -5.63 -14.78
C VAL A 326 4.92 -5.15 -13.79
N SER A 327 5.25 -4.59 -12.62
CA SER A 327 4.23 -4.02 -11.73
C SER A 327 3.65 -2.71 -12.25
N GLU A 328 4.45 -1.82 -12.84
CA GLU A 328 3.95 -0.62 -13.53
C GLU A 328 3.12 -0.99 -14.76
N LEU A 329 3.53 -2.00 -15.53
CA LEU A 329 2.73 -2.50 -16.65
C LEU A 329 1.42 -3.14 -16.17
N GLN A 330 1.44 -3.91 -15.06
CA GLN A 330 0.24 -4.47 -14.46
C GLN A 330 -0.70 -3.37 -13.96
N ALA A 331 -0.18 -2.34 -13.31
CA ALA A 331 -0.95 -1.18 -12.86
C ALA A 331 -1.55 -0.41 -14.04
N ALA A 332 -0.74 -0.07 -15.04
CA ALA A 332 -1.17 0.63 -16.25
C ALA A 332 -2.19 -0.17 -17.07
N LEU A 333 -2.05 -1.50 -17.14
CA LEU A 333 -3.03 -2.36 -17.81
C LEU A 333 -4.32 -2.52 -16.98
N SER A 334 -4.22 -2.63 -15.66
CA SER A 334 -5.39 -2.70 -14.77
C SER A 334 -6.23 -1.43 -14.90
N GLU A 335 -5.55 -0.27 -14.89
CA GLU A 335 -6.15 1.04 -15.06
C GLU A 335 -6.74 1.22 -16.47
N ALA A 336 -5.97 0.91 -17.52
CA ALA A 336 -6.43 1.08 -18.91
C ALA A 336 -7.60 0.16 -19.30
N LEU A 337 -7.70 -1.02 -18.66
CA LEU A 337 -8.73 -2.02 -18.95
C LEU A 337 -9.89 -2.00 -17.95
N GLY A 338 -9.79 -1.24 -16.85
CA GLY A 338 -10.82 -1.13 -15.81
C GLY A 338 -11.09 -2.45 -15.09
N ILE A 339 -10.04 -3.22 -14.80
CA ILE A 339 -10.11 -4.56 -14.19
C ILE A 339 -9.32 -4.57 -12.88
N ASP A 340 -9.87 -5.21 -11.85
CA ASP A 340 -9.33 -5.13 -10.47
C ASP A 340 -8.03 -5.94 -10.26
N LEU A 341 -7.74 -6.87 -11.16
CA LEU A 341 -6.55 -7.72 -11.12
C LEU A 341 -5.95 -7.84 -12.52
N VAL A 342 -4.69 -7.43 -12.67
CA VAL A 342 -3.81 -7.89 -13.76
C VAL A 342 -2.56 -8.47 -13.13
N GLU A 343 -2.29 -9.73 -13.43
CA GLU A 343 -1.14 -10.47 -12.92
C GLU A 343 -0.41 -11.10 -14.10
N ILE A 344 0.85 -10.70 -14.29
CA ILE A 344 1.79 -11.29 -15.23
C ILE A 344 2.79 -12.09 -14.43
N ARG A 345 2.91 -13.39 -14.71
CA ARG A 345 3.97 -14.24 -14.18
C ARG A 345 4.83 -14.73 -15.33
N THR A 346 6.13 -14.71 -15.13
CA THR A 346 7.11 -15.25 -16.08
C THR A 346 7.93 -16.33 -15.39
N THR A 347 8.46 -17.28 -16.15
CA THR A 347 9.58 -18.10 -15.68
C THR A 347 10.84 -17.23 -15.60
N ALA A 348 11.87 -17.69 -14.88
CA ALA A 348 13.11 -16.93 -14.76
C ALA A 348 13.71 -16.61 -16.15
N LEU A 349 13.99 -15.33 -16.44
CA LEU A 349 14.61 -14.92 -17.72
C LEU A 349 15.97 -15.59 -17.97
N THR A 350 16.65 -16.05 -16.92
CA THR A 350 17.90 -16.84 -17.00
C THR A 350 17.75 -18.09 -17.86
N ASP A 351 16.57 -18.69 -17.92
CA ASP A 351 16.32 -19.88 -18.74
C ASP A 351 16.36 -19.57 -20.24
N LEU A 352 16.14 -18.32 -20.63
CA LEU A 352 16.29 -17.83 -22.01
C LEU A 352 17.76 -17.73 -22.45
N PHE A 353 18.68 -17.56 -21.48
CA PHE A 353 20.08 -17.24 -21.73
C PHE A 353 21.04 -18.38 -21.39
N ASP A 354 20.62 -19.36 -20.58
CA ASP A 354 21.42 -20.54 -20.21
C ASP A 354 21.51 -21.59 -21.35
N GLY A 355 20.76 -21.38 -22.44
CA GLY A 355 20.80 -22.27 -23.61
C GLY A 355 20.35 -23.71 -23.32
N SER A 356 19.65 -23.92 -22.20
CA SER A 356 19.17 -25.22 -21.71
C SER A 356 18.13 -25.87 -22.63
N GLY A 357 17.61 -25.12 -23.62
CA GLY A 357 16.60 -25.59 -24.57
C GLY A 357 15.19 -25.66 -24.00
N ASP A 358 15.01 -25.26 -22.74
CA ASP A 358 13.71 -25.20 -22.09
C ASP A 358 12.90 -23.98 -22.58
N PRO A 359 11.58 -24.14 -22.79
CA PRO A 359 10.74 -23.04 -23.25
C PRO A 359 10.48 -22.02 -22.13
N PHE A 360 10.59 -20.73 -22.48
CA PHE A 360 10.24 -19.62 -21.60
C PHE A 360 8.72 -19.56 -21.39
N GLY A 361 8.31 -19.53 -20.12
CA GLY A 361 6.91 -19.52 -19.72
C GLY A 361 6.42 -18.13 -19.35
N VAL A 362 5.21 -17.80 -19.77
CA VAL A 362 4.52 -16.54 -19.46
C VAL A 362 3.06 -16.85 -19.18
N SER A 363 2.51 -16.32 -18.09
CA SER A 363 1.07 -16.34 -17.84
C SER A 363 0.55 -14.95 -17.53
N LEU A 364 -0.54 -14.57 -18.17
CA LEU A 364 -1.30 -13.37 -17.92
C LEU A 364 -2.64 -13.77 -17.30
N ARG A 365 -2.96 -13.23 -16.13
CA ARG A 365 -4.26 -13.31 -15.49
C ARG A 365 -4.88 -11.92 -15.44
N PHE A 366 -6.14 -11.84 -15.81
CA PHE A 366 -6.97 -10.67 -15.59
C PHE A 366 -8.23 -11.06 -14.83
N GLY A 367 -8.69 -10.23 -13.90
CA GLY A 367 -9.88 -10.50 -13.13
C GLY A 367 -10.51 -9.25 -12.53
N GLY A 368 -11.74 -9.37 -12.09
CA GLY A 368 -12.48 -8.29 -11.46
C GLY A 368 -13.72 -8.78 -10.73
N TYR A 369 -14.28 -7.92 -9.90
CA TYR A 369 -15.54 -8.13 -9.21
C TYR A 369 -16.69 -7.83 -10.16
N LEU A 370 -17.52 -8.84 -10.43
CA LEU A 370 -18.78 -8.69 -11.16
C LEU A 370 -19.90 -8.19 -10.23
N SER A 371 -19.72 -8.38 -8.92
CA SER A 371 -20.55 -7.86 -7.82
C SER A 371 -19.76 -7.97 -6.51
N ASP A 372 -20.28 -7.41 -5.41
CA ASP A 372 -19.68 -7.47 -4.06
C ASP A 372 -19.32 -8.89 -3.59
N GLU A 373 -19.99 -9.90 -4.16
CA GLU A 373 -19.92 -11.31 -3.76
C GLU A 373 -19.30 -12.21 -4.84
N LEU A 374 -19.00 -11.69 -6.03
CA LEU A 374 -18.54 -12.50 -7.17
C LEU A 374 -17.29 -11.91 -7.82
N PHE A 375 -16.19 -12.63 -7.70
CA PHE A 375 -14.95 -12.36 -8.43
C PHE A 375 -14.81 -13.32 -9.62
N ALA A 376 -14.48 -12.79 -10.78
CA ALA A 376 -14.18 -13.58 -11.97
C ALA A 376 -12.75 -13.28 -12.44
N SER A 377 -12.00 -14.32 -12.78
CA SER A 377 -10.71 -14.16 -13.43
C SER A 377 -10.52 -15.13 -14.59
N TYR A 378 -9.73 -14.69 -15.54
CA TYR A 378 -9.26 -15.47 -16.66
C TYR A 378 -7.74 -15.45 -16.67
N ARG A 379 -7.13 -16.61 -16.84
CA ARG A 379 -5.68 -16.76 -16.98
C ARG A 379 -5.40 -17.46 -18.30
N VAL A 380 -4.46 -16.91 -19.04
CA VAL A 380 -3.86 -17.52 -20.21
C VAL A 380 -2.37 -17.63 -19.99
N GLY A 381 -1.77 -18.76 -20.31
CA GLY A 381 -0.34 -18.93 -20.17
C GLY A 381 0.25 -19.86 -21.20
N THR A 382 1.56 -19.74 -21.40
CA THR A 382 2.37 -20.63 -22.22
C THR A 382 3.45 -21.20 -21.32
N PHE A 383 3.65 -22.52 -21.30
CA PHE A 383 4.68 -23.18 -20.48
C PHE A 383 4.69 -22.72 -19.00
N ASP A 384 3.50 -22.50 -18.45
CA ASP A 384 3.28 -21.88 -17.14
C ASP A 384 3.16 -22.88 -15.99
N ASP A 385 3.23 -24.18 -16.30
CA ASP A 385 3.22 -25.25 -15.32
C ASP A 385 4.65 -25.67 -14.94
N ALA A 386 4.81 -26.16 -13.70
CA ALA A 386 6.13 -26.49 -13.15
C ALA A 386 6.85 -27.62 -13.91
N GLU A 387 6.11 -28.47 -14.64
CA GLU A 387 6.64 -29.56 -15.44
C GLU A 387 6.80 -29.17 -16.93
N ARG A 388 6.40 -27.94 -17.30
CA ARG A 388 6.34 -27.40 -18.67
C ARG A 388 5.66 -28.35 -19.67
N ALA A 389 4.70 -29.13 -19.18
CA ALA A 389 4.01 -30.14 -19.95
C ALA A 389 3.08 -29.54 -21.01
N PHE A 390 2.64 -28.29 -20.82
CA PHE A 390 1.66 -27.64 -21.69
C PHE A 390 2.25 -26.41 -22.39
N ALA A 391 2.11 -26.36 -23.72
CA ALA A 391 2.52 -25.20 -24.50
C ALA A 391 1.57 -24.02 -24.31
N PHE A 392 0.30 -24.29 -23.97
CA PHE A 392 -0.70 -23.27 -23.78
C PHE A 392 -1.76 -23.71 -22.76
N THR A 393 -2.12 -22.82 -21.85
CA THR A 393 -3.06 -23.04 -20.76
C THR A 393 -4.10 -21.93 -20.79
N ASN A 394 -5.38 -22.27 -20.66
CA ASN A 394 -6.44 -21.29 -20.41
C ASN A 394 -7.23 -21.71 -19.19
N GLU A 395 -7.54 -20.77 -18.32
CA GLU A 395 -8.28 -21.03 -17.11
C GLU A 395 -9.26 -19.88 -16.84
N VAL A 396 -10.49 -20.23 -16.52
CA VAL A 396 -11.50 -19.34 -15.95
C VAL A 396 -11.67 -19.75 -14.50
N LEU A 397 -11.69 -18.79 -13.59
CA LEU A 397 -12.03 -18.99 -12.19
C LEU A 397 -13.15 -18.01 -11.80
N LEU A 398 -14.16 -18.54 -11.12
CA LEU A 398 -15.23 -17.79 -10.49
C LEU A 398 -15.20 -18.09 -8.99
N THR A 399 -15.11 -17.06 -8.17
CA THR A 399 -15.16 -17.15 -6.71
C THR A 399 -16.36 -16.39 -6.21
N TYR A 400 -17.29 -17.09 -5.57
CA TYR A 400 -18.44 -16.52 -4.88
C TYR A 400 -18.16 -16.47 -3.39
N ASP A 401 -18.17 -15.28 -2.78
CA ASP A 401 -18.12 -15.09 -1.34
C ASP A 401 -19.50 -14.65 -0.84
N LEU A 402 -20.19 -15.57 -0.18
CA LEU A 402 -21.55 -15.39 0.33
C LEU A 402 -21.55 -15.21 1.86
N GLY A 403 -20.44 -14.75 2.44
CA GLY A 403 -20.25 -14.53 3.87
C GLY A 403 -19.63 -15.74 4.57
N PRO A 404 -20.39 -16.61 5.26
CA PRO A 404 -19.82 -17.82 5.85
C PRO A 404 -19.59 -18.94 4.83
N VAL A 405 -20.05 -18.79 3.59
CA VAL A 405 -19.87 -19.80 2.53
C VAL A 405 -19.11 -19.16 1.37
N ALA A 406 -18.01 -19.77 0.95
CA ALA A 406 -17.35 -19.43 -0.30
C ALA A 406 -17.44 -20.59 -1.29
N PHE A 407 -17.60 -20.29 -2.58
CA PHE A 407 -17.66 -21.28 -3.65
C PHE A 407 -16.72 -20.88 -4.78
N ASP A 408 -15.78 -21.76 -5.11
CA ASP A 408 -14.89 -21.61 -6.24
C ASP A 408 -15.30 -22.57 -7.35
N LEU A 409 -15.40 -22.06 -8.58
CA LEU A 409 -15.58 -22.84 -9.79
C LEU A 409 -14.50 -22.47 -10.78
N SER A 410 -13.68 -23.43 -11.19
CA SER A 410 -12.70 -23.22 -12.24
C SER A 410 -12.90 -24.16 -13.43
N GLY A 411 -12.71 -23.62 -14.62
CA GLY A 411 -12.63 -24.38 -15.87
C GLY A 411 -11.26 -24.13 -16.47
N ARG A 412 -10.53 -25.20 -16.78
CA ARG A 412 -9.18 -25.13 -17.35
C ARG A 412 -9.11 -25.96 -18.62
N LEU A 413 -8.37 -25.48 -19.61
CA LEU A 413 -8.09 -26.17 -20.86
C LEU A 413 -6.60 -26.07 -21.16
N ASP A 414 -5.94 -27.22 -21.07
CA ASP A 414 -4.50 -27.35 -21.26
C ASP A 414 -4.19 -27.94 -22.64
N PHE A 415 -3.32 -27.28 -23.39
CA PHE A 415 -2.88 -27.68 -24.72
C PHE A 415 -1.44 -28.18 -24.64
N PRO A 416 -1.20 -29.47 -24.90
CA PRO A 416 0.14 -30.03 -24.89
C PRO A 416 0.97 -29.46 -26.06
N ILE A 417 2.29 -29.62 -25.97
CA ILE A 417 3.23 -29.23 -27.04
C ILE A 417 2.82 -29.92 -28.36
N ALA A 418 3.02 -29.23 -29.49
CA ALA A 418 2.63 -29.74 -30.81
C ALA A 418 3.16 -31.17 -31.05
N GLY A 419 2.23 -32.11 -31.27
CA GLY A 419 2.54 -33.54 -31.46
C GLY A 419 2.51 -34.39 -30.18
N ALA A 420 2.31 -33.81 -29.00
CA ALA A 420 2.32 -34.52 -27.71
C ALA A 420 0.94 -34.99 -27.21
N GLY A 421 -0.18 -34.58 -27.83
CA GLY A 421 -1.50 -35.08 -27.46
C GLY A 421 -2.67 -34.19 -27.89
N GLN A 422 -3.87 -34.55 -27.40
CA GLN A 422 -5.09 -33.73 -27.52
C GLN A 422 -5.20 -32.76 -26.33
N PRO A 423 -5.94 -31.65 -26.47
CA PRO A 423 -6.21 -30.74 -25.36
C PRO A 423 -6.89 -31.47 -24.18
N VAL A 424 -6.47 -31.13 -22.97
CA VAL A 424 -6.95 -31.73 -21.73
C VAL A 424 -7.86 -30.72 -21.00
N PRO A 425 -9.19 -30.89 -21.05
CA PRO A 425 -10.09 -30.12 -20.22
C PRO A 425 -10.04 -30.58 -18.76
N GLY A 426 -10.20 -29.62 -17.86
CA GLY A 426 -10.35 -29.79 -16.43
C GLY A 426 -11.43 -28.87 -15.87
N VAL A 427 -12.21 -29.34 -14.91
CA VAL A 427 -13.16 -28.54 -14.15
C VAL A 427 -12.94 -28.82 -12.68
N SER A 428 -12.82 -27.78 -11.88
CA SER A 428 -12.77 -27.92 -10.43
C SER A 428 -13.88 -27.09 -9.77
N ALA A 429 -14.45 -27.62 -8.70
CA ALA A 429 -15.42 -26.92 -7.89
C ALA A 429 -15.07 -27.14 -6.42
N ALA A 430 -15.02 -26.09 -5.63
CA ALA A 430 -14.77 -26.15 -4.20
C ALA A 430 -15.78 -25.31 -3.43
N VAL A 431 -16.20 -25.81 -2.28
CA VAL A 431 -17.04 -25.10 -1.32
C VAL A 431 -16.26 -25.02 -0.01
N ARG A 432 -16.22 -23.83 0.57
CA ARG A 432 -15.72 -23.56 1.91
C ARG A 432 -16.86 -23.06 2.78
N TYR A 433 -16.92 -23.55 4.01
CA TYR A 433 -17.84 -23.07 5.03
C TYR A 433 -17.08 -22.65 6.29
N ASP A 434 -17.11 -21.36 6.58
CA ASP A 434 -16.54 -20.74 7.76
C ASP A 434 -17.51 -20.89 8.94
N ILE A 435 -17.18 -21.82 9.84
CA ILE A 435 -17.97 -22.09 11.05
C ILE A 435 -17.65 -21.05 12.13
N SER A 436 -16.40 -20.58 12.17
CA SER A 436 -15.94 -19.49 13.04
C SER A 436 -14.70 -18.83 12.44
N ARG A 437 -14.22 -17.74 13.06
CA ARG A 437 -12.98 -17.05 12.63
C ARG A 437 -11.72 -17.94 12.66
N SER A 438 -11.76 -19.06 13.38
CA SER A 438 -10.64 -20.00 13.55
C SER A 438 -10.87 -21.36 12.91
N PHE A 439 -12.06 -21.62 12.36
CA PHE A 439 -12.44 -22.95 11.85
C PHE A 439 -13.24 -22.87 10.55
N ALA A 440 -12.76 -23.57 9.53
CA ALA A 440 -13.45 -23.74 8.25
C ALA A 440 -13.46 -25.20 7.79
N LEU A 441 -14.53 -25.59 7.12
CA LEU A 441 -14.66 -26.88 6.43
C LEU A 441 -14.61 -26.65 4.93
N GLU A 442 -13.82 -27.45 4.21
CA GLU A 442 -13.62 -27.30 2.78
C GLU A 442 -13.88 -28.64 2.09
N ALA A 443 -14.63 -28.61 0.99
CA ALA A 443 -14.89 -29.77 0.15
C ALA A 443 -14.70 -29.36 -1.31
N GLY A 444 -14.02 -30.20 -2.09
CA GLY A 444 -13.78 -29.88 -3.50
C GLY A 444 -13.65 -31.11 -4.38
N VAL A 445 -13.94 -30.92 -5.65
CA VAL A 445 -13.82 -31.91 -6.71
C VAL A 445 -13.00 -31.32 -7.85
N ASP A 446 -12.05 -32.10 -8.35
CA ASP A 446 -11.28 -31.80 -9.56
C ASP A 446 -11.52 -32.94 -10.55
N LEU A 447 -12.05 -32.58 -11.71
CA LEU A 447 -12.43 -33.48 -12.78
C LEU A 447 -11.56 -33.15 -13.99
N ARG A 448 -10.65 -34.04 -14.34
CA ARG A 448 -9.87 -34.01 -15.58
C ARG A 448 -10.18 -35.24 -16.40
N THR A 449 -9.93 -35.13 -17.71
CA THR A 449 -10.19 -36.20 -18.70
C THR A 449 -9.64 -37.57 -18.29
N GLU A 450 -8.54 -37.61 -17.54
CA GLU A 450 -7.86 -38.85 -17.11
C GLU A 450 -7.83 -39.06 -15.59
N ARG A 451 -8.27 -38.08 -14.79
CA ARG A 451 -8.16 -38.14 -13.33
C ARG A 451 -9.32 -37.42 -12.67
N GLN A 452 -9.97 -38.11 -11.73
CA GLN A 452 -10.99 -37.53 -10.86
C GLN A 452 -10.47 -37.57 -9.43
N THR A 453 -10.49 -36.43 -8.75
CA THR A 453 -10.07 -36.32 -7.36
C THR A 453 -11.09 -35.56 -6.56
N ALA A 454 -11.59 -36.19 -5.49
CA ALA A 454 -12.38 -35.52 -4.46
C ALA A 454 -11.48 -35.25 -3.25
N ARG A 455 -11.62 -34.06 -2.66
CA ARG A 455 -10.88 -33.62 -1.49
C ARG A 455 -11.85 -33.12 -0.43
N LEU A 456 -11.58 -33.48 0.82
CA LEU A 456 -12.27 -32.96 1.99
C LEU A 456 -11.19 -32.50 2.98
N GLY A 457 -11.30 -31.27 3.45
CA GLY A 457 -10.32 -30.62 4.31
C GLY A 457 -10.98 -29.90 5.48
N VAL A 458 -10.21 -29.74 6.55
CA VAL A 458 -10.56 -28.90 7.70
C VAL A 458 -9.39 -27.96 7.93
N THR A 459 -9.68 -26.66 7.96
CA THR A 459 -8.68 -25.61 8.16
C THR A 459 -8.83 -25.04 9.56
N LEU A 460 -7.76 -25.13 10.37
CA LEU A 460 -7.65 -24.48 11.67
C LEU A 460 -6.73 -23.26 11.56
N ARG A 461 -7.19 -22.09 11.99
CA ARG A 461 -6.40 -20.86 12.08
C ARG A 461 -6.28 -20.47 13.55
N TRP A 462 -5.05 -20.35 14.06
CA TRP A 462 -4.71 -19.97 15.43
C TRP A 462 -3.94 -18.66 15.47
#